data_AF-A0A7C2NBZ2-F1
#
_entry.id   AF-A0A7C2NBZ2-F1
#
_cell.length_a   1.000
_cell.length_b   1.000
_cell.length_c   1.000
_cell.angle_alpha   90.00
_cell.angle_beta   90.00
_cell.angle_gamma   90.00
#
_symmetry.space_group_name_H-M   'P 1'
#
loop_
_entity.id
_entity.type
_entity.pdbx_description
1 polymer ?
#
loop_
_entity_poly.entity_id
_entity_poly.type
_entity_poly.pdbx_seq_one_letter_code
_entity_poly.pdbx_strand_id
1 'polypeptide(L)' 'MAWKKRTGVVLGVVLAVFLALAAIVFYLLRASVFVPVPGEVKLAGLSQPVTVRFDAWGVPHVQAASPRDAWFVQ' A
#
# COMPACT_ATOMS: atom_id res chain seq x y z
N MET A 1 -14.48 41.08 20.73
CA MET A 1 -14.82 39.65 20.98
C MET A 1 -15.20 38.87 19.72
N ALA A 2 -15.94 39.45 18.75
CA ALA A 2 -16.36 38.73 17.53
C ALA A 2 -15.22 38.35 16.57
N TRP A 3 -14.14 39.15 16.50
CA TRP A 3 -13.01 38.90 15.59
C TRP A 3 -12.24 37.62 15.94
N LYS A 4 -11.91 37.41 17.22
CA LYS A 4 -11.21 36.20 17.71
C LYS A 4 -12.01 34.91 17.47
N LYS A 5 -13.34 35.00 17.52
CA LYS A 5 -14.25 33.88 17.23
C LYS A 5 -14.23 33.53 15.73
N ARG A 6 -14.24 34.53 14.85
CA ARG A 6 -14.16 34.33 13.39
C ARG A 6 -12.82 33.71 12.97
N THR A 7 -11.72 34.16 13.54
CA THR A 7 -10.39 33.58 13.25
C THR A 7 -10.27 32.14 13.74
N GLY A 8 -10.84 31.81 14.91
CA GLY A 8 -10.88 30.43 15.41
C GLY A 8 -11.67 29.50 14.49
N VAL A 9 -12.81 29.96 13.97
CA VAL A 9 -13.61 29.19 13.00
C VAL A 9 -12.84 28.96 11.70
N VAL A 10 -12.20 30.00 11.15
CA VAL A 10 -11.41 29.87 9.92
C VAL A 10 -10.26 28.88 10.11
N LEU A 11 -9.51 28.97 11.21
CA LEU A 11 -8.44 28.02 11.52
C LEU A 11 -8.95 26.59 11.69
N GLY A 12 -10.10 26.41 12.35
CA GLY A 12 -10.74 25.11 12.50
C GLY A 12 -11.14 24.49 11.16
N VAL A 13 -11.71 25.29 10.25
CA VAL A 13 -12.07 24.84 8.89
C VAL A 13 -10.82 24.47 8.09
N VAL A 14 -9.78 25.30 8.14
CA VAL A 14 -8.51 25.03 7.43
C VAL A 14 -7.89 23.73 7.93
N LEU A 15 -7.85 23.50 9.25
CA LEU A 15 -7.34 22.26 9.83
C LEU A 15 -8.18 21.05 9.39
N ALA A 16 -9.51 21.16 9.43
CA ALA A 16 -10.41 20.09 9.01
C ALA A 16 -10.20 19.71 7.53
N VAL A 17 -10.04 20.70 6.65
CA VAL A 17 -9.72 20.48 5.23
C VAL A 17 -8.36 19.79 5.09
N PHE A 18 -7.35 20.24 5.83
CA PHE A 18 -6.03 19.61 5.80
C PHE A 18 -6.07 18.14 6.22
N LEU A 19 -6.79 17.83 7.30
CA LEU A 19 -6.96 16.46 7.79
C LEU A 19 -7.73 15.58 6.79
N ALA A 20 -8.78 16.12 6.17
CA ALA A 20 -9.53 15.42 5.14
C ALA A 20 -8.66 15.11 3.91
N LEU A 21 -7.88 16.07 3.43
CA LEU A 21 -6.94 15.87 2.32
C LEU A 21 -5.86 14.84 2.69
N ALA A 22 -5.29 14.91 3.89
CA ALA A 22 -4.32 13.94 4.36
C ALA A 22 -4.91 12.53 4.41
N ALA A 23 -6.15 12.37 4.89
CA ALA A 23 -6.85 11.10 4.92
C ALA A 23 -7.11 10.54 3.51
N ILE A 24 -7.51 11.40 2.55
CA ILE A 24 -7.70 11.01 1.15
C ILE A 24 -6.38 10.56 0.55
N VAL A 25 -5.31 11.33 0.70
CA VAL A 25 -3.98 10.96 0.18
C VAL A 25 -3.51 9.64 0.79
N PHE A 26 -3.65 9.48 2.11
CA PHE A 26 -3.32 8.24 2.80
C PHE A 26 -4.12 7.05 2.25
N TYR A 27 -5.43 7.22 2.05
CA TYR A 27 -6.30 6.19 1.49
C TYR A 27 -5.89 5.81 0.06
N LEU A 28 -5.63 6.80 -0.80
CA LEU A 28 -5.21 6.57 -2.19
C LEU A 28 -3.87 5.84 -2.25
N LEU A 29 -2.89 6.25 -1.43
CA LEU A 29 -1.58 5.58 -1.36
C LEU A 29 -1.68 4.12 -0.88
N ARG A 30 -2.61 3.84 0.04
CA ARG A 30 -2.88 2.47 0.53
C ARG A 30 -3.71 1.64 -0.46
N ALA A 31 -4.59 2.27 -1.22
CA ALA A 31 -5.35 1.60 -2.27
C ALA A 31 -4.48 1.25 -3.49
N SER A 32 -3.41 2.01 -3.74
CA SER A 32 -2.41 1.73 -4.78
C SER A 32 -1.43 0.60 -4.44
N VAL A 33 -1.78 -0.28 -3.49
CA VAL A 33 -1.09 -1.56 -3.32
C VAL A 33 -1.19 -2.32 -4.65
N PHE A 34 -0.11 -2.25 -5.42
CA PHE A 34 0.00 -2.87 -6.72
C PHE A 34 0.10 -4.37 -6.52
N VAL A 35 -1.03 -5.06 -6.64
CA VAL A 35 -1.05 -6.52 -6.79
C VAL A 35 -0.72 -6.79 -8.26
N PRO A 36 0.42 -7.45 -8.57
CA PRO A 36 0.74 -7.84 -9.93
C PRO A 36 -0.41 -8.63 -10.56
N VAL A 37 -0.61 -8.46 -11.87
CA VAL A 37 -1.63 -9.19 -12.61
C VAL A 37 -1.39 -10.69 -12.42
N PRO A 38 -2.41 -11.49 -12.04
CA PRO A 38 -2.28 -12.93 -11.94
C PRO A 38 -1.77 -13.53 -13.24
N GLY A 39 -0.73 -14.36 -13.15
CA GLY A 39 -0.14 -14.98 -14.33
C GLY A 39 1.11 -15.78 -13.98
N GLU A 40 1.67 -16.40 -15.01
CA GLU A 40 2.93 -17.13 -14.92
C GLU A 40 4.06 -16.28 -15.51
N VAL A 41 5.15 -16.17 -14.77
CA VAL A 41 6.38 -15.51 -15.24
C VAL A 41 7.48 -16.55 -15.29
N LYS A 42 8.12 -16.71 -16.45
CA LYS A 42 9.28 -17.58 -16.59
C LYS A 42 10.54 -16.85 -16.12
N LEU A 43 11.15 -17.37 -15.06
CA LEU A 43 12.35 -16.79 -14.45
C LEU A 43 13.50 -17.80 -14.54
N ALA A 44 14.58 -17.43 -15.22
CA ALA A 44 15.77 -18.26 -15.27
C ALA A 44 16.45 -18.33 -13.89
N GLY A 45 16.96 -19.49 -13.50
CA GLY A 45 17.67 -19.69 -12.23
C GLY A 45 16.85 -20.31 -11.10
N LEU A 46 15.53 -20.44 -11.28
CA LEU A 46 14.68 -21.26 -10.42
C LEU A 46 14.92 -22.75 -10.67
N SER A 47 15.10 -23.50 -9.59
CA SER A 47 15.24 -24.95 -9.67
C SER A 47 13.89 -25.67 -9.72
N GLN A 48 12.86 -25.07 -9.12
CA GLN A 48 11.47 -25.54 -9.09
C GLN A 48 10.49 -24.37 -9.24
N PRO A 49 9.22 -24.63 -9.62
CA PRO A 49 8.18 -23.60 -9.63
C PRO A 49 7.98 -22.95 -8.25
N VAL A 50 7.73 -21.64 -8.23
CA VAL A 50 7.45 -20.86 -7.03
C VAL A 50 6.11 -20.14 -7.19
N THR A 51 5.28 -20.20 -6.17
CA THR A 51 3.98 -19.51 -6.14
C THR A 51 4.07 -18.29 -5.24
N VAL A 52 3.69 -17.12 -5.76
CA VAL A 52 3.62 -15.87 -5.00
C VAL A 52 2.17 -15.43 -4.94
N ARG A 53 1.64 -15.23 -3.74
CA ARG A 53 0.26 -14.78 -3.51
C ARG A 53 0.25 -13.51 -2.70
N PHE A 54 -0.54 -12.54 -3.12
CA PHE A 54 -0.71 -11.30 -2.39
C PHE A 54 -1.98 -11.37 -1.54
N ASP A 55 -1.90 -10.97 -0.28
CA ASP A 55 -3.08 -10.87 0.57
C ASP A 55 -3.93 -9.61 0.25
N ALA A 56 -4.99 -9.38 1.02
CA ALA A 56 -5.85 -8.21 0.84
C ALA A 56 -5.14 -6.86 1.06
N TRP A 57 -3.95 -6.87 1.69
CA TRP A 57 -3.11 -5.72 1.94
C TRP A 57 -1.89 -5.67 1.01
N GLY A 58 -1.82 -6.60 0.05
CA GLY A 58 -0.72 -6.82 -0.91
C GLY A 58 0.60 -7.22 -0.30
N VAL A 59 0.57 -7.89 0.86
CA VAL A 59 1.75 -8.56 1.40
C VAL A 59 2.00 -9.84 0.59
N PRO A 60 3.22 -10.03 0.03
CA PRO A 60 3.55 -11.23 -0.72
C PRO A 60 3.79 -12.42 0.22
N HIS A 61 3.13 -13.53 -0.08
CA HIS A 61 3.35 -14.84 0.52
C HIS A 61 4.00 -15.74 -0.53
N VAL A 62 5.25 -16.12 -0.27
CA VAL A 62 6.07 -16.94 -1.17
C VAL A 62 6.01 -18.41 -0.74
N GLN A 63 5.72 -19.30 -1.69
CA GLN A 63 5.68 -20.75 -1.52
C GLN A 63 6.66 -21.38 -2.50
N ALA A 64 7.77 -21.91 -1.97
CA ALA A 64 8.83 -22.55 -2.75
C ALA A 64 9.20 -23.91 -2.15
N ALA A 65 9.66 -24.85 -2.99
CA ALA A 65 10.09 -26.18 -2.55
C ALA A 65 11.47 -26.18 -1.87
N SER A 66 12.26 -25.12 -2.04
CA SER A 66 13.57 -24.98 -1.41
C SER A 66 13.75 -23.59 -0.79
N PRO A 67 14.55 -23.46 0.29
CA PRO A 67 14.90 -22.17 0.84
C PRO A 67 15.60 -21.28 -0.18
N ARG A 68 16.50 -21.84 -0.99
CA ARG A 68 17.23 -21.09 -2.04
C ARG A 68 16.26 -20.37 -2.97
N ASP A 69 15.26 -21.08 -3.48
CA ASP A 69 14.31 -20.50 -4.43
C ASP A 69 13.37 -19.51 -3.75
N ALA A 70 13.03 -19.71 -2.47
CA ALA A 70 12.29 -18.72 -1.68
C ALA A 70 13.08 -17.40 -1.53
N TRP A 71 14.38 -17.49 -1.23
CA TRP A 71 15.26 -16.32 -1.12
C TRP A 71 15.48 -15.61 -2.46
N PHE A 72 15.48 -16.36 -3.57
CA PHE A 72 15.71 -15.81 -4.91
C PHE A 72 14.55 -14.94 -5.42
N VAL A 73 13.32 -15.17 -4.96
CA VAL A 73 12.11 -14.49 -5.48
C VAL A 73 11.54 -13.39 -4.57
N GLN A 74 12.14 -13.12 -3.41
CA GLN A 74 11.63 -12.10 -2.48
C GLN A 74 12.09 -10.68 -2.85
#